data_AF-A0A0C3ED32-F1
#
_entry.id   AF-A0A0C3ED32-F1
#
_cell.length_a   1.000
_cell.length_b   1.000
_cell.length_c   1.000
_cell.angle_alpha   90.00
_cell.angle_beta   90.00
_cell.angle_gamma   90.00
#
_symmetry.space_group_name_H-M   'P 1'
#
loop_
_entity.id
_entity.type
_entity.pdbx_description
1 polymer ?
#
loop_
_entity_poly.entity_id
_entity_poly.type
_entity_poly.pdbx_seq_one_letter_code
_entity_poly.pdbx_strand_id
1 'polypeptide(L)'
;PNPSKCDLIRAYTLQNAESGLGNDYTKRRNVIRVRVEGEQFLLQAPDVPSVVEWIEALHAGTNIALDLDQRTMPRGPMFPR
;
A
#
# COMPACT_ATOMS: atom_id res chain seq x y z
N PRO A 1 3.75 -18.79 -23.98
CA PRO A 1 4.55 -17.60 -24.32
C PRO A 1 4.96 -16.86 -23.03
N ASN A 2 6.23 -16.50 -22.87
CA ASN A 2 6.67 -15.69 -21.74
C ASN A 2 6.24 -14.23 -21.97
N PRO A 3 5.74 -13.52 -20.93
CA PRO A 3 5.38 -12.12 -21.05
C PRO A 3 6.59 -11.26 -21.43
N SER A 4 6.37 -10.27 -22.28
CA SER A 4 7.35 -9.25 -22.63
C SER A 4 7.60 -8.31 -21.44
N LYS A 5 8.69 -7.52 -21.48
CA LYS A 5 9.06 -6.59 -20.39
C LYS A 5 7.96 -5.58 -20.05
N CYS A 6 7.12 -5.22 -21.02
CA CYS A 6 6.08 -4.20 -20.86
C CYS A 6 4.69 -4.78 -20.58
N ASP A 7 4.55 -6.11 -20.54
CA ASP A 7 3.26 -6.74 -20.33
C ASP A 7 2.85 -6.57 -18.87
N LEU A 8 1.59 -6.19 -18.65
CA LEU A 8 1.02 -6.18 -17.31
C LEU A 8 0.96 -7.63 -16.79
N ILE A 9 1.80 -7.93 -15.81
CA ILE A 9 1.89 -9.28 -15.23
C ILE A 9 0.72 -9.53 -14.28
N ARG A 10 0.34 -8.52 -13.49
CA ARG A 10 -0.73 -8.62 -12.49
C ARG A 10 -1.25 -7.25 -12.09
N ALA A 11 -2.55 -7.19 -11.79
CA ALA A 11 -3.21 -6.07 -11.15
C ALA A 11 -3.92 -6.57 -9.89
N TYR A 12 -3.91 -5.75 -8.85
CA TYR A 12 -4.53 -6.04 -7.56
C TYR A 12 -5.45 -4.88 -7.17
N THR A 13 -6.54 -5.19 -6.47
CA THR A 13 -7.29 -4.16 -5.74
C THR A 13 -6.54 -3.73 -4.47
N LEU A 14 -6.73 -2.48 -4.04
CA LEU A 14 -6.24 -1.99 -2.76
C LEU A 14 -7.27 -2.15 -1.62
N GLN A 15 -8.41 -2.79 -1.89
CA GLN A 15 -9.38 -3.07 -0.83
C GLN A 15 -8.76 -3.92 0.27
N ASN A 16 -8.83 -3.44 1.51
CA ASN A 16 -8.23 -4.07 2.69
C ASN A 16 -6.71 -4.29 2.58
N ALA A 17 -6.04 -3.54 1.71
CA ALA A 17 -4.61 -3.65 1.54
C ALA A 17 -3.85 -3.02 2.72
N GLU A 18 -2.73 -3.61 3.08
CA GLU A 18 -1.83 -3.07 4.09
C GLU A 18 -0.48 -2.73 3.47
N SER A 19 0.07 -1.58 3.84
CA SER A 19 1.46 -1.23 3.54
C SER A 19 2.19 -0.70 4.76
N GLY A 20 3.49 -0.98 4.85
CA GLY A 20 4.35 -0.50 5.94
C GLY A 20 5.82 -0.85 5.74
N LEU A 21 6.66 -0.51 6.70
CA LEU A 21 8.09 -0.81 6.63
C LEU A 21 8.36 -2.32 6.70
N GLY A 22 9.20 -2.82 5.80
CA GLY A 22 9.71 -4.19 5.80
C GLY A 22 10.89 -4.37 6.76
N ASN A 23 10.74 -4.02 8.04
CA ASN A 23 11.84 -3.95 9.03
C ASN A 23 12.57 -5.27 9.28
N ASP A 24 11.93 -6.41 9.05
CA ASP A 24 12.54 -7.73 9.16
C ASP A 24 13.40 -8.12 7.95
N TYR A 25 13.35 -7.34 6.87
CA TYR A 25 14.15 -7.57 5.67
C TYR A 25 15.45 -6.76 5.70
N THR A 26 16.57 -7.45 5.95
CA THR A 26 17.88 -6.81 6.16
C THR A 26 18.76 -6.77 4.91
N LYS A 27 18.38 -7.46 3.82
CA LYS A 27 19.22 -7.57 2.61
C LYS A 27 19.24 -6.30 1.76
N ARG A 28 18.23 -5.45 1.86
CA ARG A 28 18.15 -4.16 1.15
C ARG A 28 17.53 -3.11 2.06
N ARG A 29 17.95 -1.86 1.89
CA ARG A 29 17.38 -0.70 2.58
C ARG A 29 16.11 -0.23 1.87
N ASN A 30 15.34 0.61 2.55
CA ASN A 30 14.18 1.31 1.98
C ASN A 30 13.10 0.35 1.45
N VAL A 31 12.83 -0.71 2.20
CA VAL A 31 11.91 -1.76 1.77
C VAL A 31 10.54 -1.56 2.41
N ILE A 32 9.51 -1.57 1.57
CA ILE A 32 8.10 -1.53 1.93
C ILE A 32 7.54 -2.93 1.78
N ARG A 33 6.79 -3.36 2.78
CA ARG A 33 5.96 -4.57 2.71
C ARG A 33 4.55 -4.17 2.31
N VAL A 34 4.01 -4.87 1.31
CA VAL A 34 2.63 -4.71 0.85
C VAL A 34 1.91 -6.05 0.97
N ARG A 35 0.69 -6.02 1.52
CA ARG A 35 -0.24 -7.16 1.55
C ARG A 35 -1.52 -6.77 0.82
N VAL A 36 -1.87 -7.55 -0.20
CA VAL A 36 -3.05 -7.32 -1.06
C VAL A 36 -3.61 -8.69 -1.46
N GLU A 37 -4.93 -8.85 -1.43
CA GLU A 37 -5.61 -10.07 -1.92
C GLU A 37 -5.04 -11.40 -1.36
N GLY A 38 -4.50 -11.39 -0.13
CA GLY A 38 -3.87 -12.57 0.49
C GLY A 38 -2.42 -12.84 0.05
N GLU A 39 -1.88 -12.07 -0.89
CA GLU A 39 -0.47 -12.08 -1.28
C GLU A 39 0.36 -11.07 -0.47
N GLN A 40 1.66 -11.34 -0.33
CA GLN A 40 2.62 -10.46 0.32
C GLN A 40 3.89 -10.31 -0.53
N PHE A 41 4.31 -9.08 -0.79
CA PHE A 41 5.55 -8.78 -1.49
C PHE A 41 6.31 -7.60 -0.88
N LEU A 42 7.57 -7.48 -1.29
CA LEU A 42 8.48 -6.43 -0.86
C LEU A 42 8.79 -5.52 -2.05
N LEU A 43 8.66 -4.21 -1.85
CA LEU A 43 9.02 -3.17 -2.81
C LEU A 43 10.22 -2.41 -2.27
N GLN A 44 11.26 -2.22 -3.10
CA GLN A 44 12.40 -1.39 -2.73
C GLN A 44 12.21 0.01 -3.33
N ALA A 45 12.18 1.03 -2.46
CA ALA A 45 12.21 2.43 -2.87
C ALA A 45 13.66 2.92 -3.06
N PRO A 46 13.90 3.97 -3.87
CA PRO A 46 15.24 4.48 -4.11
C PRO A 46 15.86 5.13 -2.87
N ASP A 47 15.06 5.84 -2.06
CA ASP A 47 15.50 6.53 -0.84
C ASP A 47 14.43 6.53 0.26
N VAL A 48 14.76 7.10 1.42
CA VAL A 48 13.87 7.16 2.59
C VAL A 48 12.65 8.06 2.35
N PRO A 49 12.76 9.26 1.75
CA PRO A 49 11.58 10.06 1.38
C PRO A 49 10.59 9.28 0.50
N SER A 50 11.11 8.55 -0.50
CA SER A 50 10.28 7.72 -1.37
C SER A 50 9.56 6.61 -0.60
N VAL A 51 10.15 6.06 0.47
CA VAL A 51 9.45 5.09 1.32
C VAL A 51 8.20 5.70 1.92
N VAL A 52 8.30 6.92 2.46
CA VAL A 52 7.18 7.63 3.06
C VAL A 52 6.12 7.93 2.01
N GLU A 53 6.52 8.51 0.87
CA GLU A 53 5.61 8.85 -0.23
C GLU A 53 4.82 7.62 -0.73
N TRP A 54 5.49 6.49 -0.95
CA TRP A 54 4.83 5.26 -1.39
C TRP A 54 3.88 4.69 -0.34
N ILE A 55 4.25 4.71 0.95
CA ILE A 55 3.37 4.24 2.02
C ILE A 55 2.12 5.13 2.11
N GLU A 56 2.29 6.44 2.09
CA GLU A 56 1.19 7.41 2.13
C GLU A 56 0.27 7.28 0.90
N ALA A 57 0.83 7.13 -0.30
CA ALA A 57 0.06 6.93 -1.52
C ALA A 57 -0.74 5.62 -1.49
N LEU A 58 -0.14 4.53 -1.00
CA LEU A 58 -0.83 3.25 -0.85
C LEU A 58 -1.95 3.35 0.20
N HIS A 59 -1.70 3.99 1.35
CA HIS A 59 -2.72 4.21 2.37
C HIS A 59 -3.87 5.08 1.84
N ALA A 60 -3.56 6.16 1.11
CA ALA A 60 -4.57 6.99 0.48
C ALA A 60 -5.43 6.19 -0.50
N GLY A 61 -4.79 5.34 -1.33
CA GLY A 61 -5.47 4.41 -2.23
C GLY A 61 -6.36 3.41 -1.48
N THR A 62 -5.85 2.75 -0.45
CA THR A 62 -6.62 1.81 0.40
C THR A 62 -7.86 2.49 1.01
N ASN A 63 -7.72 3.71 1.52
CA ASN A 63 -8.81 4.46 2.15
C ASN A 63 -9.98 4.75 1.19
N ILE A 64 -9.73 4.80 -0.10
CA ILE A 64 -10.74 5.06 -1.15
C ILE A 64 -11.06 3.82 -2.00
N ALA A 65 -10.51 2.65 -1.68
CA ALA A 65 -10.67 1.45 -2.52
C ALA A 65 -12.00 0.72 -2.29
N LEU A 66 -12.54 0.78 -1.06
CA LEU A 66 -13.85 0.20 -0.73
C LEU A 66 -14.98 1.03 -1.35
N ASP A 67 -16.14 0.43 -1.56
CA ASP A 67 -17.34 1.16 -1.96
C ASP A 67 -17.73 2.18 -0.88
N LEU A 68 -18.39 3.28 -1.28
CA LEU A 68 -18.76 4.37 -0.36
C LEU A 68 -19.55 3.87 0.85
N ASP A 69 -20.49 2.94 0.64
CA ASP A 69 -21.34 2.37 1.69
C ASP A 69 -20.57 1.49 2.69
N GLN A 70 -19.39 1.01 2.31
CA GLN A 70 -18.51 0.17 3.13
C GLN A 70 -17.39 0.97 3.81
N ARG A 71 -17.18 2.23 3.43
CA ARG A 71 -16.16 3.09 4.04
C ARG A 71 -16.61 3.54 5.43
N THR A 72 -15.67 3.52 6.37
CA THR A 72 -15.90 4.17 7.67
C THR A 72 -16.07 5.67 7.45
N MET A 73 -17.16 6.26 7.95
CA MET A 73 -17.30 7.72 7.88
C MET A 73 -16.13 8.41 8.58
N PRO A 74 -15.60 9.51 8.03
CA PRO A 74 -14.62 10.33 8.72
C PRO A 74 -15.15 10.73 10.09
N ARG A 75 -14.36 10.56 11.14
CA ARG A 75 -14.74 11.07 12.46
C ARG A 75 -14.72 12.59 12.37
N GLY A 76 -15.89 13.20 12.58
CA GLY A 76 -15.99 14.65 12.68
C GLY A 76 -15.13 15.21 13.82
N PRO A 77 -14.86 16.52 13.84
CA PRO A 77 -14.11 17.15 14.92
C PRO A 77 -14.75 16.79 16.27
N MET A 78 -13.93 16.23 17.16
CA MET A 78 -14.32 15.99 18.55
C MET A 78 -14.35 17.33 19.28
N PHE A 79 -15.55 17.85 19.51
CA PHE A 79 -15.71 19.00 20.39
C PHE A 79 -15.65 18.52 21.85
N PRO A 80 -14.82 19.14 22.71
CA PRO A 80 -14.86 18.87 24.14
C PRO A 80 -16.26 19.19 24.68
N ARG A 81 -16.76 18.32 25.56
CA ARG A 81 -18.01 18.53 26.30
C ARG A 81 -17.82 19.51 27.45
#